data_AF-A0A3B9LC11-F1
#
_entry.id   AF-A0A3B9LC11-F1
#
_cell.length_a   1.000
_cell.length_b   1.000
_cell.length_c   1.000
_cell.angle_alpha   90.00
_cell.angle_beta   90.00
_cell.angle_gamma   90.00
#
_symmetry.space_group_name_H-M   'P 1'
#
loop_
_entity.id
_entity.type
_entity.pdbx_description
1 polymer ?
#
loop_
_entity_poly.entity_id
_entity_poly.type
_entity_poly.pdbx_seq_one_letter_code
_entity_poly.pdbx_strand_id
1 'polypeptide(L)'
;MDEAISHYPADRRRSAALPLLHLWQEHFGFISDEGVNWIANKLHLQPINILELVTFYPMFRQQSAGKTHIRVCRTLSCAMAGSYRLMENLSAAAGIDRKIDNNGMHNPISVSADGNYSIEFVECLASCGTA
;
A
#
# COMPACT_ATOMS: atom_id res chain seq x y z
N MET A 1 4.37 11.91 14.63
CA MET A 1 2.99 12.12 14.12
C MET A 1 2.51 13.55 14.32
N ASP A 2 2.65 14.17 15.51
CA ASP A 2 2.24 15.58 15.71
C ASP A 2 3.00 16.59 14.84
N GLU A 3 4.29 16.35 14.58
CA GLU A 3 5.08 17.12 13.61
C GLU A 3 4.48 17.12 12.20
N ALA A 4 3.94 15.99 11.73
CA ALA A 4 3.31 15.93 10.41
C ALA A 4 2.05 16.81 10.35
N ILE A 5 1.37 17.03 11.48
CA ILE A 5 0.20 17.90 11.56
C ILE A 5 0.62 19.38 11.55
N SER A 6 1.76 19.73 12.16
CA SER A 6 2.22 21.13 12.26
C SER A 6 2.59 21.75 10.92
N HIS A 7 2.86 20.93 9.90
CA HIS A 7 3.07 21.39 8.52
C HIS A 7 1.82 21.97 7.85
N TYR A 8 0.63 21.79 8.45
CA TYR A 8 -0.64 22.26 7.89
C TYR A 8 -1.29 23.32 8.80
N PRO A 9 -1.95 24.34 8.20
CA PRO A 9 -2.73 25.31 8.97
C PRO A 9 -3.78 24.64 9.86
N ALA A 10 -4.08 25.24 11.01
CA ALA A 10 -5.00 24.69 12.01
C ALA A 10 -6.44 24.51 11.50
N ASP A 11 -6.86 25.32 10.52
CA ASP A 11 -8.14 25.23 9.83
C ASP A 11 -8.16 24.16 8.70
N ARG A 12 -7.00 23.58 8.35
CA ARG A 12 -6.82 22.59 7.26
C ARG A 12 -6.19 21.29 7.74
N ARG A 13 -6.46 20.88 8.97
CA ARG A 13 -5.88 19.65 9.57
C ARG A 13 -6.20 18.37 8.79
N ARG A 14 -7.29 18.34 8.00
CA ARG A 14 -7.61 17.22 7.09
C ARG A 14 -6.47 16.87 6.14
N SER A 15 -5.68 17.85 5.71
CA SER A 15 -4.55 17.64 4.79
C SER A 15 -3.44 16.75 5.40
N ALA A 16 -3.37 16.63 6.73
CA ALA A 16 -2.43 15.76 7.41
C ALA A 16 -2.80 14.27 7.39
N ALA A 17 -3.98 13.90 6.86
CA ALA A 17 -4.46 12.52 6.87
C ALA A 17 -3.53 11.56 6.11
N LEU A 18 -3.10 11.91 4.90
CA LEU A 18 -2.19 11.09 4.10
C LEU A 18 -0.83 10.86 4.79
N PRO A 19 -0.12 11.90 5.28
CA PRO A 19 1.09 11.72 6.07
C PRO A 19 0.89 10.82 7.30
N LEU A 20 -0.22 10.99 8.04
CA LEU A 20 -0.49 10.15 9.20
C LEU A 20 -0.74 8.69 8.84
N LEU A 21 -1.44 8.41 7.73
CA LEU A 21 -1.63 7.04 7.23
C LEU A 21 -0.30 6.39 6.82
N HIS A 22 0.60 7.15 6.19
CA HIS A 22 1.94 6.67 5.87
C HIS A 22 2.74 6.32 7.13
N LEU A 23 2.79 7.24 8.11
CA LEU A 23 3.49 7.02 9.38
C LEU A 23 2.90 5.85 10.17
N TRP A 24 1.57 5.72 10.18
CA TRP A 24 0.89 4.62 10.84
C TRP A 24 1.28 3.28 10.19
N GLN A 25 1.17 3.19 8.87
CA GLN A 25 1.51 1.97 8.14
C GLN A 25 3.00 1.62 8.25
N GLU A 26 3.89 2.60 8.31
CA GLU A 26 5.32 2.37 8.51
C GLU A 26 5.59 1.76 9.90
N HIS A 27 4.90 2.25 10.93
CA HIS A 27 5.11 1.78 12.30
C HIS A 27 4.44 0.43 12.60
N PHE A 28 3.20 0.23 12.12
CA PHE A 28 2.38 -0.95 12.43
C PHE A 28 2.28 -1.95 11.26
N GLY A 29 2.86 -1.65 10.10
CA GLY A 29 2.87 -2.49 8.90
C GLY A 29 1.63 -2.35 8.00
N PHE A 30 0.47 -2.10 8.58
CA PHE A 30 -0.82 -1.93 7.91
C PHE A 30 -1.76 -1.01 8.71
N ILE A 31 -2.91 -0.67 8.14
CA ILE A 31 -3.90 0.25 8.73
C ILE A 31 -5.10 -0.57 9.21
N SER A 32 -5.13 -0.80 10.52
CA SER A 32 -6.27 -1.43 11.21
C SER A 32 -7.41 -0.44 11.43
N ASP A 33 -8.57 -0.94 11.84
CA ASP A 33 -9.70 -0.11 12.25
C ASP A 33 -9.34 0.81 13.44
N GLU A 34 -8.44 0.36 14.31
CA GLU A 34 -7.88 1.19 15.38
C GLU A 34 -7.11 2.39 14.81
N GLY A 35 -6.28 2.17 13.78
CA GLY A 35 -5.56 3.24 13.09
C GLY A 35 -6.48 4.25 12.42
N VAL A 36 -7.53 3.76 11.74
CA VAL A 36 -8.56 4.62 11.13
C VAL A 36 -9.21 5.51 12.20
N ASN A 37 -9.67 4.92 13.31
CA ASN A 37 -10.31 5.66 14.38
C ASN A 37 -9.36 6.63 15.09
N TRP A 38 -8.11 6.21 15.33
CA TRP A 38 -7.10 7.04 15.98
C TRP A 38 -6.77 8.28 15.13
N ILE A 39 -6.52 8.11 13.84
CA ILE A 39 -6.21 9.22 12.91
C ILE A 39 -7.41 10.15 12.79
N ALA A 40 -8.63 9.61 12.67
CA ALA A 40 -9.85 10.40 12.61
C ALA A 40 -10.01 11.27 13.86
N ASN A 41 -9.87 10.69 15.05
CA ASN A 41 -9.93 11.42 16.32
C ASN A 41 -8.83 12.49 16.42
N LYS A 42 -7.60 12.17 16.02
CA LYS A 42 -6.45 13.10 16.07
C LYS A 42 -6.63 14.33 15.18
N LEU A 43 -7.34 14.18 14.06
CA LEU A 43 -7.61 15.26 13.10
C LEU A 43 -8.99 15.90 13.27
N HIS A 44 -9.80 15.45 14.23
CA HIS A 44 -11.19 15.84 14.42
C HIS A 44 -12.07 15.60 13.17
N LEU A 45 -11.89 14.43 12.56
CA LEU A 45 -12.64 13.96 11.39
C LEU A 45 -13.52 12.75 11.76
N GLN A 46 -14.41 12.37 10.85
CA GLN A 46 -15.13 11.11 10.98
C GLN A 46 -14.28 9.94 10.46
N PRO A 47 -14.39 8.73 11.04
CA PRO A 47 -13.66 7.54 10.57
C PRO A 47 -13.84 7.27 9.06
N ILE A 48 -15.03 7.55 8.52
CA ILE A 48 -15.32 7.39 7.08
C ILE A 48 -14.40 8.24 6.20
N ASN A 49 -14.01 9.45 6.63
CA ASN A 49 -13.12 10.30 5.85
C ASN A 49 -11.71 9.72 5.74
N ILE A 50 -11.29 8.89 6.69
CA ILE A 50 -10.01 8.19 6.65
C ILE A 50 -10.14 6.89 5.85
N LEU A 51 -11.24 6.15 6.06
CA LEU A 51 -11.51 4.92 5.31
C LEU A 51 -11.61 5.17 3.80
N GLU A 52 -12.22 6.29 3.38
CA GLU A 52 -12.22 6.75 1.99
C GLU A 52 -10.81 6.85 1.41
N LEU A 53 -9.84 7.36 2.17
CA LEU A 53 -8.45 7.47 1.70
C LEU A 53 -7.77 6.10 1.66
N VAL A 54 -7.99 5.26 2.67
CA VAL A 54 -7.41 3.91 2.76
C VAL A 54 -7.85 3.04 1.58
N THR A 55 -9.11 3.13 1.18
CA THR A 55 -9.65 2.34 0.06
C THR A 55 -9.35 2.96 -1.30
N PHE A 56 -9.20 4.29 -1.37
CA PHE A 56 -8.91 5.00 -2.62
C PHE A 56 -7.44 4.90 -3.04
N TYR A 57 -6.49 5.03 -2.11
CA TYR A 57 -5.08 4.99 -2.44
C TYR A 57 -4.53 3.56 -2.35
N PRO A 58 -4.04 2.97 -3.46
CA PRO A 58 -3.64 1.57 -3.51
C PRO A 58 -2.40 1.24 -2.66
N MET A 59 -1.69 2.26 -2.18
CA MET A 59 -0.50 2.09 -1.35
C MET A 59 -0.82 1.70 0.10
N PHE A 60 -2.05 1.97 0.55
CA PHE A 60 -2.52 1.69 1.89
C PHE A 60 -3.13 0.30 1.98
N ARG A 61 -2.74 -0.42 3.03
CA ARG A 61 -3.05 -1.84 3.22
C ARG A 61 -3.85 -1.99 4.49
N GLN A 62 -4.94 -2.75 4.42
CA GLN A 62 -5.73 -3.13 5.60
C GLN A 62 -5.33 -4.48 6.18
N GLN A 63 -4.36 -5.15 5.55
CA GLN A 63 -3.80 -6.42 5.99
C GLN A 63 -2.27 -6.34 5.97
N SER A 64 -1.63 -7.13 6.82
CA SER A 64 -0.17 -7.20 6.87
C SER A 64 0.39 -7.74 5.56
N ALA A 65 1.41 -7.06 5.03
CA ALA A 65 2.29 -7.65 4.05
C ALA A 65 3.32 -8.58 4.76
N GLY A 66 4.01 -9.39 3.97
CA GLY A 66 5.24 -10.04 4.40
C GLY A 66 6.33 -9.02 4.72
N LYS A 67 7.41 -9.47 5.38
CA LYS A 67 8.51 -8.59 5.81
C LYS A 67 9.09 -7.75 4.67
N THR A 68 9.18 -8.31 3.48
CA THR A 68 9.61 -7.63 2.25
C THR A 68 8.45 -7.57 1.27
N HIS A 69 8.04 -6.36 0.91
CA HIS A 69 6.99 -6.14 -0.08
C HIS A 69 7.58 -5.74 -1.43
N ILE A 70 7.50 -6.64 -2.40
CA ILE A 70 8.02 -6.46 -3.76
C ILE A 70 6.88 -6.01 -4.67
N ARG A 71 7.08 -4.88 -5.35
CA ARG A 71 6.11 -4.27 -6.26
C ARG A 71 6.67 -4.29 -7.67
N VAL A 72 5.99 -5.00 -8.56
CA VAL A 72 6.42 -5.14 -9.97
C VAL A 72 5.56 -4.22 -10.83
N CYS A 73 6.19 -3.32 -11.59
CA CYS A 73 5.46 -2.47 -12.53
C CYS A 73 4.97 -3.29 -13.73
N ARG A 74 3.69 -3.16 -14.09
CA ARG A 74 3.09 -3.83 -15.27
C ARG A 74 2.69 -2.89 -16.40
N THR A 75 3.05 -1.61 -16.33
CA THR A 75 2.75 -0.65 -17.41
C THR A 75 3.64 -0.86 -18.63
N LEU A 76 3.27 -0.24 -19.77
CA LEU A 76 3.76 -0.53 -21.11
C LEU A 76 5.26 -0.80 -21.22
N SER A 77 6.13 0.11 -20.74
CA SER A 77 7.58 -0.05 -20.85
C SER A 77 8.09 -1.30 -20.12
N CYS A 78 7.65 -1.52 -18.88
CA CYS A 78 8.02 -2.70 -18.09
C CYS A 78 7.40 -3.98 -18.66
N ALA A 79 6.16 -3.91 -19.14
CA ALA A 79 5.49 -5.04 -19.80
C ALA A 79 6.27 -5.51 -21.03
N MET A 80 6.71 -4.57 -21.88
CA MET A 80 7.55 -4.87 -23.04
C MET A 80 8.94 -5.40 -22.66
N ALA A 81 9.50 -4.94 -21.53
CA ALA A 81 10.76 -5.43 -20.98
C ALA A 81 10.65 -6.80 -20.26
N GLY A 82 9.44 -7.37 -20.16
CA GLY A 82 9.23 -8.71 -19.61
C GLY A 82 8.85 -8.74 -18.12
N SER A 83 8.21 -7.69 -17.59
CA SER A 83 7.81 -7.64 -16.18
C SER A 83 6.83 -8.75 -15.76
N TYR A 84 6.04 -9.30 -16.68
CA TYR A 84 5.20 -10.47 -16.42
C TYR A 84 6.04 -11.72 -16.11
N ARG A 85 7.11 -11.96 -16.87
CA ARG A 85 8.06 -13.05 -16.62
C ARG A 85 8.82 -12.83 -15.32
N LEU A 86 9.21 -11.60 -15.02
CA LEU A 86 9.83 -11.24 -13.74
C LEU A 86 8.90 -11.61 -12.58
N MET A 87 7.63 -11.23 -12.67
CA MET A 87 6.63 -11.53 -11.66
C MET A 87 6.46 -13.05 -11.44
N GLU A 88 6.34 -13.84 -12.52
CA GLU A 88 6.26 -15.30 -12.42
C GLU A 88 7.48 -15.91 -11.70
N ASN A 89 8.69 -15.47 -12.08
CA ASN A 89 9.92 -15.94 -11.47
C ASN A 89 10.00 -15.61 -9.97
N LEU A 90 9.63 -14.38 -9.60
CA LEU A 90 9.63 -13.93 -8.20
C LEU A 90 8.61 -14.72 -7.36
N SER A 91 7.40 -14.92 -7.89
CA SER A 91 6.36 -15.70 -7.19
C SER A 91 6.73 -17.17 -7.04
N ALA A 92 7.31 -17.79 -8.08
CA ALA A 92 7.82 -19.15 -7.99
C ALA A 92 8.95 -19.27 -6.95
N ALA A 93 9.89 -18.33 -6.92
CA ALA A 93 10.98 -18.31 -5.96
C ALA A 93 10.50 -18.10 -4.52
N ALA A 94 9.47 -17.28 -4.31
CA ALA A 94 8.87 -17.03 -3.01
C ALA A 94 7.83 -18.09 -2.58
N GLY A 95 7.52 -19.08 -3.43
CA GLY A 95 6.48 -20.08 -3.17
C GLY A 95 5.08 -19.46 -3.04
N ILE A 96 4.81 -18.35 -3.72
CA ILE A 96 3.53 -17.65 -3.70
C ILE A 96 2.70 -18.09 -4.91
N ASP A 97 1.55 -18.73 -4.65
CA ASP A 97 0.55 -18.99 -5.69
C ASP A 97 -0.29 -17.72 -5.93
N ARG A 98 -0.13 -17.14 -7.12
CA ARG A 98 -0.82 -15.92 -7.50
C ARG A 98 -2.25 -16.26 -7.92
N LYS A 99 -3.18 -16.23 -6.97
CA LYS A 99 -4.60 -16.22 -7.32
C LYS A 99 -4.91 -14.95 -8.11
N ILE A 100 -5.57 -15.10 -9.25
CA ILE A 100 -6.11 -13.96 -10.00
C ILE A 100 -7.18 -13.33 -9.11
N ASP A 101 -6.85 -12.19 -8.50
CA ASP A 101 -7.83 -11.28 -7.95
C ASP A 101 -8.67 -10.76 -9.12
N ASN A 102 -9.93 -11.20 -9.17
CA ASN A 102 -10.95 -10.70 -10.10
C ASN A 102 -11.82 -9.60 -9.46
N ASN A 103 -11.52 -9.19 -8.22
CA ASN A 103 -12.34 -8.27 -7.46
C ASN A 103 -11.84 -6.82 -7.57
N GLY A 104 -10.68 -6.59 -8.20
CA GLY A 104 -10.11 -5.26 -8.40
C GLY A 104 -9.67 -4.59 -7.09
N MET A 105 -9.61 -5.37 -6.00
CA MET A 105 -9.24 -4.89 -4.68
C MET A 105 -7.77 -5.23 -4.47
N HIS A 106 -6.92 -4.21 -4.30
CA HIS A 106 -5.49 -4.36 -3.95
C HIS A 106 -5.23 -5.15 -2.64
N ASN A 107 -6.29 -5.53 -1.93
CA ASN A 107 -6.28 -6.36 -0.73
C ASN A 107 -7.21 -7.57 -0.94
N PRO A 108 -6.76 -8.81 -0.70
CA PRO A 108 -5.55 -9.19 0.04
C PRO A 108 -4.28 -9.25 -0.82
N ILE A 109 -3.15 -8.88 -0.22
CA ILE A 109 -1.83 -9.06 -0.83
C ILE A 109 -1.42 -10.53 -0.66
N SER A 110 -0.90 -11.15 -1.72
CA SER A 110 -0.36 -12.50 -1.62
C SER A 110 0.91 -12.51 -0.77
N VAL A 111 0.94 -13.31 0.29
CA VAL A 111 2.06 -13.47 1.22
C VAL A 111 2.59 -14.90 1.13
N SER A 112 3.91 -15.08 1.15
CA SER A 112 4.55 -16.39 1.23
C SER A 112 4.22 -17.10 2.54
N ALA A 113 4.24 -18.43 2.55
CA ALA A 113 3.89 -19.23 3.73
C ALA A 113 4.79 -18.97 4.95
N ASP A 114 6.03 -18.53 4.72
CA ASP A 114 6.99 -18.15 5.75
C ASP A 114 6.83 -16.69 6.24
N GLY A 115 5.90 -15.92 5.66
CA GLY A 115 5.62 -14.52 6.00
C GLY A 115 6.73 -13.54 5.60
N ASN A 116 7.76 -13.96 4.87
CA ASN A 116 8.90 -13.10 4.55
C ASN A 116 8.64 -12.21 3.34
N TYR A 117 7.82 -12.66 2.38
CA TYR A 117 7.63 -11.97 1.11
C TYR A 117 6.17 -11.72 0.79
N SER A 118 5.91 -10.55 0.22
CA SER A 118 4.69 -10.23 -0.49
C SER A 118 5.05 -9.71 -1.87
N ILE A 119 4.31 -10.13 -2.89
CA ILE A 119 4.59 -9.72 -4.27
C ILE A 119 3.27 -9.29 -4.93
N GLU A 120 3.23 -8.06 -5.44
CA GLU A 120 2.06 -7.51 -6.13
C GLU A 120 2.45 -6.82 -7.45
N PHE A 121 1.49 -6.77 -8.38
CA PHE A 121 1.61 -5.84 -9.51
C PHE A 121 1.19 -4.45 -9.07
N VAL A 122 1.93 -3.46 -9.56
CA VAL A 122 1.59 -2.04 -9.45
C VAL A 122 1.64 -1.40 -10.83
N GLU A 123 1.09 -0.20 -10.91
CA GLU A 123 1.16 0.62 -12.12
C GLU A 123 2.53 1.32 -12.25
N CYS A 124 2.60 2.41 -13.00
CA CYS A 124 3.86 3.09 -13.31
C CYS A 124 4.58 3.56 -12.04
N LEU A 125 5.84 3.17 -11.90
CA LEU A 125 6.74 3.61 -10.82
C LEU A 125 7.67 4.76 -11.26
N ALA A 126 7.40 5.37 -12.42
CA ALA A 126 8.18 6.48 -12.99
C ALA A 126 9.69 6.19 -13.20
N SER A 127 10.07 4.92 -13.39
CA SER A 127 11.46 4.50 -13.64
C SER A 127 11.63 3.84 -15.02
N CYS A 128 10.93 4.33 -16.05
CA CYS A 128 10.89 3.69 -17.36
C CYS A 128 12.26 3.60 -18.07
N GLY A 129 13.20 4.50 -17.74
CA GLY A 129 14.56 4.46 -18.30
C GLY A 129 15.42 3.29 -17.80
N THR A 130 14.96 2.59 -16.76
CA THR A 130 15.61 1.41 -16.18
C THR A 130 14.68 0.19 -16.19
N ALA A 131 13.70 0.18 -17.11
CA ALA A 131 12.74 -0.91 -17.26
C ALA A 131 13.42 -2.23 -17.63
#